data_AF-A0A497AWH3-F1
#
_entry.id   AF-A0A497AWH3-F1
#
_cell.length_a   1.000
_cell.length_b   1.000
_cell.length_c   1.000
_cell.angle_alpha   90.00
_cell.angle_beta   90.00
_cell.angle_gamma   90.00
#
_symmetry.space_group_name_H-M   'P 1'
#
loop_
_entity.id
_entity.type
_entity.pdbx_description
1 polymer ?
#
loop_
_entity_poly.entity_id
_entity_poly.type
_entity_poly.pdbx_seq_one_letter_code
_entity_poly.pdbx_strand_id
1 'polypeptide(L)'
;IYHLAETGDVTRITNTPGNGESWEPAPMLDGSILFTSDRDGKREVHHLAAEGEVVQITNTPGDGESWGPSSTPDGDILFTSDRDGKREVHHLAAEGEVVQITNTPGDGESWGPSSTPNGDILFTSDRNGKREIYHLTGTGNVTRITNTPGNSESWDPVLTPDGVIFLTSNRGGKREVHHLTAEGEIVQITNTPGNSESWSPTQ
;
A
#
# COMPACT_ATOMS: atom_id res chain seq x y z
N ILE A 1 -12.36 3.71 10.46
CA ILE A 1 -11.71 4.77 9.65
C ILE A 1 -12.34 6.11 10.00
N TYR A 2 -11.52 7.14 10.16
CA TYR A 2 -11.95 8.49 10.52
C TYR A 2 -11.47 9.48 9.45
N HIS A 3 -12.25 10.51 9.18
CA HIS A 3 -11.89 11.65 8.36
C HIS A 3 -11.58 12.85 9.27
N LEU A 4 -10.48 13.55 8.99
CA LEU A 4 -10.10 14.79 9.66
C LEU A 4 -10.36 15.94 8.69
N ALA A 5 -11.34 16.78 8.98
CA ALA A 5 -11.60 17.98 8.19
C ALA A 5 -10.51 19.03 8.39
N GLU A 6 -10.34 19.96 7.45
CA GLU A 6 -9.41 21.11 7.58
C GLU A 6 -9.69 21.97 8.82
N THR A 7 -10.93 21.97 9.30
CA THR A 7 -11.35 22.64 10.53
C THR A 7 -10.82 21.98 11.81
N GLY A 8 -10.24 20.78 11.70
CA GLY A 8 -9.79 19.95 12.82
C GLY A 8 -10.85 18.97 13.33
N ASP A 9 -12.04 18.94 12.73
CA ASP A 9 -13.11 18.05 13.15
C ASP A 9 -12.84 16.61 12.70
N VAL A 10 -12.99 15.66 13.62
CA VAL A 10 -12.81 14.23 13.34
C VAL A 10 -14.16 13.53 13.28
N THR A 11 -14.48 12.93 12.14
CA THR A 11 -15.71 12.17 11.94
C THR A 11 -15.40 10.71 11.60
N ARG A 12 -16.12 9.77 12.23
CA ARG A 12 -16.03 8.36 11.87
C ARG A 12 -16.81 8.13 10.58
N ILE A 13 -16.15 7.60 9.54
CA ILE A 13 -16.75 7.40 8.22
C ILE A 13 -17.07 5.93 7.90
N THR A 14 -16.59 5.00 8.71
CA THR A 14 -16.98 3.58 8.61
C THR A 14 -17.55 3.07 9.93
N ASN A 15 -18.68 2.36 9.85
CA ASN A 15 -19.21 1.57 10.97
C ASN A 15 -18.99 0.09 10.69
N THR A 16 -17.99 -0.52 11.32
CA THR A 16 -17.65 -1.93 11.11
C THR A 16 -18.57 -2.79 11.98
N PRO A 17 -19.37 -3.70 11.40
CA PRO A 17 -20.27 -4.56 12.17
C PRO A 17 -19.53 -5.52 13.12
N GLY A 18 -20.19 -5.86 14.24
CA GLY A 18 -19.70 -6.89 15.15
C GLY A 18 -18.35 -6.56 15.78
N ASN A 19 -17.46 -7.56 15.82
CA ASN A 19 -16.09 -7.45 16.32
C ASN A 19 -15.07 -7.19 15.21
N GLY A 20 -15.52 -6.91 13.98
CA GLY A 20 -14.61 -6.63 12.87
C GLY A 20 -13.95 -5.24 13.01
N GLU A 21 -12.81 -5.09 12.37
CA GLU A 21 -12.01 -3.89 12.29
C GLU A 21 -11.82 -3.42 10.84
N SER A 22 -11.32 -2.20 10.66
CA SER A 22 -11.02 -1.65 9.33
C SER A 22 -9.77 -0.77 9.40
N TRP A 23 -8.84 -1.01 8.47
CA TRP A 23 -7.49 -0.43 8.45
C TRP A 23 -7.13 0.04 7.03
N GLU A 24 -5.97 0.70 6.90
CA GLU A 24 -5.36 1.03 5.60
C GLU A 24 -6.31 1.75 4.62
N PRO A 25 -6.89 2.91 5.00
CA PRO A 25 -7.69 3.70 4.07
C PRO A 25 -6.82 4.19 2.90
N ALA A 26 -7.32 4.05 1.68
CA ALA A 26 -6.72 4.54 0.46
C ALA A 26 -7.75 5.36 -0.33
N PRO A 27 -7.61 6.70 -0.39
CA PRO A 27 -8.49 7.56 -1.17
C PRO A 27 -8.41 7.26 -2.67
N MET A 28 -9.55 7.39 -3.36
CA MET A 28 -9.65 7.36 -4.83
C MET A 28 -9.91 8.76 -5.38
N LEU A 29 -9.64 8.96 -6.67
CA LEU A 29 -9.77 10.27 -7.34
C LEU A 29 -11.23 10.78 -7.40
N ASP A 30 -12.20 9.88 -7.36
CA ASP A 30 -13.63 10.19 -7.33
C ASP A 30 -14.16 10.57 -5.93
N GLY A 31 -13.29 10.59 -4.92
CA GLY A 31 -13.62 10.91 -3.53
C GLY A 31 -14.13 9.71 -2.72
N SER A 32 -14.21 8.53 -3.31
CA SER A 32 -14.46 7.28 -2.59
C SER A 32 -13.19 6.77 -1.88
N ILE A 33 -13.34 5.78 -1.01
CA ILE A 33 -12.24 5.24 -0.20
C ILE A 33 -12.21 3.73 -0.27
N LEU A 34 -11.05 3.17 -0.60
CA LEU A 34 -10.76 1.75 -0.43
C LEU A 34 -10.21 1.50 0.97
N PHE A 35 -10.44 0.32 1.53
CA PHE A 35 -9.85 -0.05 2.81
C PHE A 35 -9.87 -1.56 3.05
N THR A 36 -9.01 -2.01 3.96
CA THR A 36 -9.00 -3.40 4.44
C THR A 36 -10.00 -3.58 5.58
N SER A 37 -10.78 -4.65 5.58
CA SER A 37 -11.63 -5.02 6.72
C SER A 37 -11.84 -6.52 6.84
N ASP A 38 -11.96 -7.02 8.06
CA ASP A 38 -12.29 -8.41 8.39
C ASP A 38 -13.75 -8.59 8.84
N ARG A 39 -14.62 -7.62 8.53
CA ARG A 39 -16.03 -7.57 8.93
C ARG A 39 -16.84 -8.80 8.54
N ASP A 40 -16.40 -9.52 7.51
CA ASP A 40 -17.05 -10.71 6.95
C ASP A 40 -16.30 -12.01 7.30
N GLY A 41 -15.35 -11.95 8.24
CA GLY A 41 -14.69 -13.12 8.85
C GLY A 41 -13.20 -13.27 8.52
N LYS A 42 -12.71 -12.61 7.47
CA LYS A 42 -11.29 -12.54 7.10
C LYS A 42 -11.00 -11.26 6.32
N ARG A 43 -9.72 -10.88 6.19
CA ARG A 43 -9.37 -9.61 5.54
C ARG A 43 -9.72 -9.62 4.06
N GLU A 44 -10.54 -8.65 3.68
CA GLU A 44 -10.86 -8.34 2.30
C GLU A 44 -10.79 -6.82 2.06
N VAL A 45 -10.58 -6.44 0.81
CA VAL A 45 -10.65 -5.06 0.36
C VAL A 45 -12.12 -4.68 0.16
N HIS A 46 -12.46 -3.50 0.65
CA HIS A 46 -13.78 -2.91 0.57
C HIS A 46 -13.69 -1.51 -0.03
N HIS A 47 -14.78 -1.08 -0.65
CA HIS A 47 -14.98 0.25 -1.22
C HIS A 47 -16.09 0.96 -0.46
N LEU A 48 -15.82 2.17 -0.01
CA LEU A 48 -16.77 3.10 0.57
C LEU A 48 -17.05 4.20 -0.46
N ALA A 49 -18.24 4.17 -1.06
CA ALA A 49 -18.72 5.22 -1.95
C ALA A 49 -18.88 6.55 -1.20
N ALA A 50 -18.84 7.67 -1.94
CA ALA A 50 -19.00 9.01 -1.36
C ALA A 50 -20.36 9.19 -0.64
N GLU A 51 -21.38 8.46 -1.09
CA GLU A 51 -22.72 8.43 -0.51
C GLU A 51 -22.82 7.56 0.76
N GLY A 52 -21.75 6.84 1.13
CA GLY A 52 -21.64 6.06 2.36
C GLY A 52 -21.95 4.57 2.24
N GLU A 53 -22.25 4.08 1.04
CA GLU A 53 -22.41 2.65 0.78
C GLU A 53 -21.06 1.94 0.88
N VAL A 54 -21.03 0.77 1.52
CA VAL A 54 -19.84 -0.09 1.55
C VAL A 54 -20.10 -1.38 0.79
N VAL A 55 -19.20 -1.69 -0.14
CA VAL A 55 -19.20 -2.94 -0.91
C VAL A 55 -17.87 -3.66 -0.73
N GLN A 56 -17.92 -4.98 -0.56
CA GLN A 56 -16.73 -5.83 -0.59
C GLN A 56 -16.27 -6.01 -2.04
N ILE A 57 -14.99 -5.74 -2.30
CA ILE A 57 -14.40 -5.73 -3.65
C ILE A 57 -13.70 -7.05 -3.96
N THR A 58 -12.98 -7.61 -2.98
CA THR A 58 -12.29 -8.89 -3.15
C THR A 58 -13.06 -10.01 -2.50
N ASN A 59 -13.05 -11.19 -3.12
CA ASN A 59 -13.56 -12.42 -2.53
C ASN A 59 -12.46 -13.48 -2.63
N THR A 60 -11.59 -13.50 -1.63
CA THR A 60 -10.38 -14.31 -1.68
C THR A 60 -10.72 -15.79 -1.47
N PRO A 61 -10.17 -16.75 -2.24
CA PRO A 61 -10.45 -18.17 -2.03
C PRO A 61 -9.89 -18.73 -0.72
N GLY A 62 -10.57 -19.75 -0.16
CA GLY A 62 -10.08 -20.51 1.00
C GLY A 62 -9.80 -19.64 2.23
N ASP A 63 -8.66 -19.90 2.88
CA ASP A 63 -8.18 -19.13 4.03
C ASP A 63 -7.30 -17.94 3.64
N GLY A 64 -7.11 -17.69 2.33
CA GLY A 64 -6.35 -16.53 1.85
C GLY A 64 -7.09 -15.21 2.11
N GLU A 65 -6.33 -14.13 2.15
CA GLU A 65 -6.75 -12.78 2.49
C GLU A 65 -6.33 -11.76 1.41
N SER A 66 -7.00 -10.61 1.40
CA SER A 66 -6.62 -9.43 0.59
C SER A 66 -6.63 -8.16 1.44
N TRP A 67 -5.60 -7.33 1.33
CA TRP A 67 -5.42 -6.12 2.14
C TRP A 67 -4.46 -5.11 1.50
N GLY A 68 -4.27 -3.96 2.14
CA GLY A 68 -3.39 -2.87 1.70
C GLY A 68 -3.78 -2.35 0.32
N PRO A 69 -5.02 -1.86 0.12
CA PRO A 69 -5.44 -1.39 -1.19
C PRO A 69 -4.78 -0.06 -1.58
N SER A 70 -4.68 0.18 -2.88
CA SER A 70 -4.37 1.46 -3.53
C SER A 70 -5.17 1.53 -4.84
N SER A 71 -5.40 2.72 -5.37
CA SER A 71 -5.99 2.90 -6.71
C SER A 71 -4.97 3.37 -7.74
N THR A 72 -5.19 3.04 -9.00
CA THR A 72 -4.50 3.65 -10.15
C THR A 72 -5.24 4.92 -10.61
N PRO A 73 -4.61 5.79 -11.42
CA PRO A 73 -5.29 6.96 -12.00
C PRO A 73 -6.53 6.61 -12.85
N ASP A 74 -6.57 5.42 -13.44
CA ASP A 74 -7.69 4.93 -14.25
C ASP A 74 -8.83 4.33 -13.41
N GLY A 75 -8.68 4.30 -12.08
CA GLY A 75 -9.69 3.80 -11.15
C GLY A 75 -9.59 2.30 -10.84
N ASP A 76 -8.56 1.63 -11.36
CA ASP A 76 -8.31 0.23 -11.02
C ASP A 76 -7.78 0.10 -9.59
N ILE A 77 -7.91 -1.09 -9.03
CA ILE A 77 -7.58 -1.38 -7.64
C ILE A 77 -6.35 -2.29 -7.59
N LEU A 78 -5.34 -1.86 -6.85
CA LEU A 78 -4.17 -2.64 -6.49
C LEU A 78 -4.29 -3.09 -5.04
N PHE A 79 -3.83 -4.29 -4.72
CA PHE A 79 -3.83 -4.77 -3.34
C PHE A 79 -2.83 -5.90 -3.14
N THR A 80 -2.51 -6.19 -1.89
CA THR A 80 -1.75 -7.38 -1.50
C THR A 80 -2.70 -8.54 -1.28
N SER A 81 -2.35 -9.73 -1.76
CA SER A 81 -3.10 -10.94 -1.43
C SER A 81 -2.18 -12.16 -1.40
N ASP A 82 -2.51 -13.12 -0.54
CA ASP A 82 -1.87 -14.43 -0.44
C ASP A 82 -2.74 -15.56 -1.01
N ARG A 83 -3.74 -15.20 -1.84
CA ARG A 83 -4.68 -16.11 -2.50
C ARG A 83 -4.06 -17.29 -3.23
N ASP A 84 -2.82 -17.12 -3.71
CA ASP A 84 -2.06 -18.11 -4.47
C ASP A 84 -0.92 -18.75 -3.66
N GLY A 85 -0.96 -18.59 -2.33
CA GLY A 85 -0.11 -19.29 -1.36
C GLY A 85 0.98 -18.44 -0.68
N LYS A 86 1.24 -17.23 -1.18
CA LYS A 86 2.13 -16.24 -0.55
C LYS A 86 1.80 -14.83 -1.00
N ARG A 87 2.28 -13.83 -0.27
CA ARG A 87 1.96 -12.42 -0.54
C ARG A 87 2.52 -11.97 -1.89
N GLU A 88 1.62 -11.60 -2.77
CA GLU A 88 1.90 -10.94 -4.04
C GLU A 88 0.98 -9.74 -4.23
N VAL A 89 1.39 -8.83 -5.10
CA VAL A 89 0.57 -7.70 -5.53
C VAL A 89 -0.35 -8.16 -6.66
N HIS A 90 -1.61 -7.77 -6.53
CA HIS A 90 -2.68 -8.06 -7.47
C HIS A 90 -3.30 -6.76 -7.96
N HIS A 91 -3.87 -6.84 -9.16
CA HIS A 91 -4.56 -5.76 -9.86
C HIS A 91 -5.96 -6.24 -10.21
N LEU A 92 -6.96 -5.42 -9.92
CA LEU A 92 -8.35 -5.62 -10.28
C LEU A 92 -8.79 -4.44 -11.14
N ALA A 93 -9.02 -4.71 -12.41
CA ALA A 93 -9.58 -3.75 -13.33
C ALA A 93 -11.09 -3.60 -13.11
N ALA A 94 -11.66 -2.48 -13.58
CA ALA A 94 -13.10 -2.22 -13.46
C ALA A 94 -13.99 -3.33 -14.09
N GLU A 95 -13.48 -4.09 -15.07
CA GLU A 95 -14.22 -5.19 -15.71
C GLU A 95 -14.26 -6.49 -14.87
N GLY A 96 -13.58 -6.51 -13.72
CA GLY A 96 -13.82 -7.48 -12.65
C GLY A 96 -12.89 -8.69 -12.56
N GLU A 97 -11.83 -8.76 -13.37
CA GLU A 97 -10.82 -9.82 -13.24
C GLU A 97 -9.68 -9.39 -12.32
N VAL A 98 -9.35 -10.24 -11.34
CA VAL A 98 -8.12 -10.07 -10.57
C VAL A 98 -6.96 -10.77 -11.27
N VAL A 99 -5.88 -10.04 -11.49
CA VAL A 99 -4.63 -10.54 -12.05
C VAL A 99 -3.49 -10.34 -11.05
N GLN A 100 -2.69 -11.37 -10.83
CA GLN A 100 -1.44 -11.26 -10.09
C GLN A 100 -0.38 -10.55 -10.96
N ILE A 101 0.21 -9.46 -10.47
CA ILE A 101 1.14 -8.62 -11.25
C ILE A 101 2.60 -8.70 -10.78
N THR A 102 2.85 -9.30 -9.61
CA THR A 102 4.20 -9.64 -9.17
C THR A 102 4.37 -11.16 -9.12
N ASN A 103 5.57 -11.65 -9.41
CA ASN A 103 5.92 -13.05 -9.25
C ASN A 103 7.27 -13.13 -8.54
N THR A 104 7.21 -13.21 -7.20
CA THR A 104 8.39 -13.11 -6.37
C THR A 104 9.14 -14.46 -6.35
N PRO A 105 10.47 -14.51 -6.52
CA PRO A 105 11.20 -15.78 -6.46
C PRO A 105 11.26 -16.42 -5.07
N GLY A 106 11.25 -17.76 -5.04
CA GLY A 106 11.44 -18.55 -3.82
C GLY A 106 10.39 -18.25 -2.74
N ASP A 107 10.85 -18.15 -1.49
CA ASP A 107 10.01 -17.82 -0.33
C ASP A 107 9.83 -16.30 -0.13
N GLY A 108 10.38 -15.48 -1.04
CA GLY A 108 10.19 -14.04 -1.00
C GLY A 108 8.77 -13.64 -1.40
N GLU A 109 8.38 -12.46 -0.99
CA GLU A 109 7.03 -11.90 -1.10
C GLU A 109 7.07 -10.45 -1.61
N SER A 110 5.91 -9.97 -2.10
CA SER A 110 5.70 -8.58 -2.53
C SER A 110 4.36 -8.06 -2.00
N TRP A 111 4.34 -6.82 -1.46
CA TRP A 111 3.16 -6.24 -0.82
C TRP A 111 3.20 -4.70 -0.79
N GLY A 112 2.10 -4.09 -0.34
CA GLY A 112 1.97 -2.64 -0.15
C GLY A 112 2.13 -1.87 -1.46
N PRO A 113 1.27 -2.08 -2.46
CA PRO A 113 1.36 -1.39 -3.73
C PRO A 113 0.97 0.10 -3.60
N SER A 114 1.65 0.93 -4.38
CA SER A 114 1.25 2.32 -4.67
C SER A 114 1.38 2.55 -6.16
N SER A 115 0.35 3.13 -6.78
CA SER A 115 0.40 3.52 -8.19
C SER A 115 1.09 4.86 -8.38
N THR A 116 1.60 5.09 -9.59
CA THR A 116 2.16 6.35 -10.07
C THR A 116 1.23 6.96 -11.14
N PRO A 117 1.31 8.27 -11.46
CA PRO A 117 0.46 8.91 -12.46
C PRO A 117 0.57 8.31 -13.86
N ASN A 118 1.68 7.65 -14.17
CA ASN A 118 1.89 6.95 -15.44
C ASN A 118 1.49 5.47 -15.39
N GLY A 119 0.85 5.01 -14.31
CA GLY A 119 0.35 3.64 -14.16
C GLY A 119 1.40 2.61 -13.74
N ASP A 120 2.64 3.03 -13.51
CA ASP A 120 3.63 2.15 -12.90
C ASP A 120 3.34 1.92 -11.41
N ILE A 121 3.93 0.88 -10.84
CA ILE A 121 3.59 0.39 -9.51
C ILE A 121 4.84 0.31 -8.65
N LEU A 122 4.81 0.97 -7.50
CA LEU A 122 5.80 0.84 -6.43
C LEU A 122 5.29 -0.16 -5.42
N PHE A 123 6.17 -0.97 -4.86
CA PHE A 123 5.79 -1.94 -3.83
C PHE A 123 7.00 -2.36 -3.01
N THR A 124 6.74 -2.91 -1.82
CA THR A 124 7.77 -3.51 -0.96
C THR A 124 7.97 -4.97 -1.37
N SER A 125 9.22 -5.42 -1.46
CA SER A 125 9.52 -6.84 -1.66
C SER A 125 10.82 -7.26 -0.96
N ASP A 126 10.82 -8.47 -0.41
CA ASP A 126 11.99 -9.09 0.20
C ASP A 126 12.65 -10.16 -0.70
N ARG A 127 12.35 -10.14 -2.01
CA ARG A 127 12.82 -11.09 -3.02
C ARG A 127 14.32 -11.40 -3.07
N ASN A 128 15.15 -10.52 -2.50
CA ASN A 128 16.60 -10.73 -2.40
C ASN A 128 17.07 -10.83 -0.93
N GLY A 129 16.22 -11.34 -0.04
CA GLY A 129 16.52 -11.64 1.36
C GLY A 129 16.33 -10.50 2.36
N LYS A 130 15.88 -9.32 1.92
CA LYS A 130 15.51 -8.20 2.78
C LYS A 130 14.60 -7.21 2.07
N ARG A 131 13.78 -6.50 2.84
CA ARG A 131 12.75 -5.61 2.31
C ARG A 131 13.35 -4.36 1.69
N GLU A 132 13.03 -4.16 0.41
CA GLU A 132 13.37 -2.97 -0.36
C GLU A 132 12.16 -2.54 -1.19
N ILE A 133 12.21 -1.32 -1.72
CA ILE A 133 11.23 -0.80 -2.65
C ILE A 133 11.59 -1.22 -4.07
N TYR A 134 10.60 -1.69 -4.80
CA TYR A 134 10.68 -2.06 -6.20
C TYR A 134 9.68 -1.27 -7.02
N HIS A 135 10.00 -1.11 -8.29
CA HIS A 135 9.21 -0.43 -9.30
C HIS A 135 8.92 -1.41 -10.44
N LEU A 136 7.64 -1.64 -10.68
CA LEU A 136 7.10 -2.42 -11.78
C LEU A 136 6.55 -1.44 -12.83
N THR A 137 7.12 -1.47 -14.03
CA THR A 137 6.65 -0.65 -15.15
C THR A 137 5.43 -1.30 -15.82
N GLY A 138 4.63 -0.52 -16.55
CA GLY A 138 3.52 -1.04 -17.36
C GLY A 138 3.92 -2.08 -18.42
N THR A 139 5.22 -2.17 -18.76
CA THR A 139 5.77 -3.22 -19.64
C THR A 139 6.11 -4.53 -18.91
N GLY A 140 5.91 -4.61 -17.60
CA GLY A 140 6.22 -5.78 -16.78
C GLY A 140 7.65 -5.82 -16.23
N ASN A 141 8.46 -4.77 -16.45
CA ASN A 141 9.84 -4.76 -15.99
C ASN A 141 9.89 -4.38 -14.51
N VAL A 142 10.60 -5.18 -13.70
CA VAL A 142 10.74 -4.94 -12.27
C VAL A 142 12.17 -4.55 -11.92
N THR A 143 12.33 -3.39 -11.29
CA THR A 143 13.62 -2.86 -10.84
C THR A 143 13.60 -2.54 -9.35
N ARG A 144 14.75 -2.64 -8.69
CA ARG A 144 14.92 -2.25 -7.29
C ARG A 144 15.26 -0.76 -7.22
N ILE A 145 14.54 -0.01 -6.39
CA ILE A 145 14.71 1.44 -6.22
C ILE A 145 15.56 1.77 -4.99
N THR A 146 15.42 1.01 -3.90
CA THR A 146 16.22 1.21 -2.68
C THR A 146 17.28 0.14 -2.49
N ASN A 147 18.42 0.53 -1.92
CA ASN A 147 19.49 -0.37 -1.53
C ASN A 147 20.03 0.05 -0.17
N THR A 148 19.46 -0.52 0.89
CA THR A 148 19.82 -0.15 2.26
C THR A 148 21.11 -0.85 2.72
N PRO A 149 21.84 -0.32 3.71
CA PRO A 149 23.06 -0.96 4.24
C PRO A 149 22.75 -2.03 5.30
N GLY A 150 23.54 -3.12 5.29
CA GLY A 150 23.43 -4.19 6.29
C GLY A 150 22.02 -4.79 6.39
N ASN A 151 21.54 -4.95 7.63
CA ASN A 151 20.20 -5.47 7.95
C ASN A 151 19.11 -4.38 7.95
N SER A 152 19.43 -3.18 7.44
CA SER A 152 18.41 -2.15 7.23
C SER A 152 17.49 -2.56 6.07
N GLU A 153 16.34 -1.89 5.99
CA GLU A 153 15.23 -2.20 5.11
C GLU A 153 14.45 -0.92 4.76
N SER A 154 13.62 -1.00 3.71
CA SER A 154 12.66 0.03 3.30
C SER A 154 11.28 -0.58 3.05
N TRP A 155 10.22 0.16 3.37
CA TRP A 155 8.83 -0.29 3.31
C TRP A 155 7.87 0.85 2.92
N ASP A 156 6.65 0.46 2.56
CA ASP A 156 5.48 1.31 2.38
C ASP A 156 5.76 2.54 1.51
N PRO A 157 6.11 2.32 0.22
CA PRO A 157 6.32 3.43 -0.68
C PRO A 157 4.97 4.08 -0.98
N VAL A 158 4.94 5.40 -0.99
CA VAL A 158 3.79 6.17 -1.48
C VAL A 158 4.29 7.24 -2.42
N LEU A 159 3.58 7.44 -3.53
CA LEU A 159 3.82 8.59 -4.38
C LEU A 159 2.80 9.69 -4.07
N THR A 160 3.30 10.91 -3.94
CA THR A 160 2.49 12.11 -3.79
C THR A 160 2.12 12.74 -5.15
N PRO A 161 1.06 13.56 -5.23
CA PRO A 161 0.63 14.18 -6.49
C PRO A 161 1.69 15.03 -7.20
N ASP A 162 2.67 15.58 -6.47
CA ASP A 162 3.81 16.34 -6.99
C ASP A 162 4.98 15.46 -7.45
N GLY A 163 4.82 14.13 -7.40
CA GLY A 163 5.77 13.16 -7.94
C GLY A 163 6.87 12.75 -6.96
N VAL A 164 6.75 13.08 -5.67
CA VAL A 164 7.72 12.68 -4.66
C VAL A 164 7.34 11.32 -4.09
N ILE A 165 8.28 10.37 -4.11
CA ILE A 165 8.10 9.07 -3.47
C ILE A 165 8.55 9.18 -2.02
N PHE A 166 7.64 8.97 -1.08
CA PHE A 166 7.97 8.78 0.33
C PHE A 166 8.03 7.30 0.66
N LEU A 167 8.85 6.95 1.64
CA LEU A 167 8.96 5.58 2.16
C LEU A 167 9.39 5.61 3.62
N THR A 168 9.13 4.51 4.32
CA THR A 168 9.68 4.29 5.66
C THR A 168 10.97 3.48 5.52
N SER A 169 12.03 3.84 6.25
CA SER A 169 13.28 3.06 6.26
C SER A 169 13.98 3.17 7.60
N ASN A 170 14.66 2.09 8.02
CA ASN A 170 15.54 2.07 9.19
C ASN A 170 17.03 2.20 8.85
N ARG A 171 17.38 2.68 7.65
CA ARG A 171 18.77 2.88 7.20
C ARG A 171 19.62 3.76 8.13
N GLY A 172 18.97 4.63 8.91
CA GLY A 172 19.60 5.48 9.93
C GLY A 172 19.67 4.85 11.33
N GLY A 173 19.32 3.56 11.47
CA GLY A 173 19.33 2.82 12.75
C GLY A 173 17.97 2.72 13.45
N LYS A 174 16.95 3.42 12.96
CA LYS A 174 15.55 3.35 13.42
C LYS A 174 14.60 3.82 12.33
N ARG A 175 13.32 3.45 12.41
CA ARG A 175 12.34 3.79 11.37
C ARG A 175 12.07 5.29 11.32
N GLU A 176 12.36 5.86 10.17
CA GLU A 176 12.08 7.24 9.82
C GLU A 176 11.49 7.31 8.41
N VAL A 177 10.75 8.39 8.13
CA VAL A 177 10.25 8.68 6.80
C VAL A 177 11.34 9.36 5.98
N HIS A 178 11.48 8.89 4.74
CA HIS A 178 12.42 9.38 3.76
C HIS A 178 11.67 9.69 2.46
N HIS A 179 12.26 10.48 1.57
CA HIS A 179 11.84 10.54 0.17
C HIS A 179 12.93 10.10 -0.80
N LEU A 180 12.53 9.76 -2.04
CA LEU A 180 13.42 9.64 -3.19
C LEU A 180 13.46 10.97 -3.94
N THR A 181 14.65 11.50 -4.19
CA THR A 181 14.86 12.69 -5.01
C THR A 181 14.84 12.34 -6.51
N ALA A 182 14.71 13.36 -7.38
CA ALA A 182 14.75 13.17 -8.83
C ALA A 182 16.09 12.58 -9.32
N GLU A 183 17.17 12.81 -8.57
CA GLU A 183 18.51 12.28 -8.81
C GLU A 183 18.69 10.83 -8.30
N GLY A 184 17.66 10.26 -7.66
CA GLY A 184 17.67 8.91 -7.13
C GLY A 184 18.27 8.78 -5.72
N GLU A 185 18.46 9.90 -5.01
CA GLU A 185 18.95 9.87 -3.63
C GLU A 185 17.81 9.64 -2.65
N ILE A 186 18.10 8.97 -1.52
CA ILE A 186 17.12 8.81 -0.45
C ILE A 186 17.48 9.72 0.72
N VAL A 187 16.61 10.68 1.02
CA VAL A 187 16.84 11.70 2.05
C VAL A 187 15.84 11.52 3.19
N GLN A 188 16.34 11.53 4.43
CA GLN A 188 15.53 11.44 5.64
C GLN A 188 14.79 12.76 5.91
N ILE A 189 13.51 12.68 6.26
CA ILE A 189 12.64 13.84 6.49
C ILE A 189 12.30 13.97 7.97
N THR A 190 12.00 12.85 8.62
CA THR A 190 11.69 12.84 10.05
C THR A 190 12.92 12.49 10.88
N ASN A 191 13.03 13.06 12.07
CA ASN A 191 14.06 12.69 13.04
C ASN A 191 13.43 12.72 14.43
N THR A 192 12.78 11.61 14.78
CA THR A 192 12.08 11.50 16.05
C THR A 192 13.08 11.46 17.23
N PRO A 193 12.70 11.86 18.46
CA PRO A 193 13.63 11.80 19.60
C PRO A 193 13.77 10.37 20.16
N GLY A 194 14.99 10.00 20.56
CA GLY A 194 15.26 8.71 21.19
C GLY A 194 14.88 7.51 20.31
N ASN A 195 14.21 6.52 20.91
CA ASN A 195 13.76 5.29 20.25
C ASN A 195 12.35 5.41 19.62
N SER A 196 11.79 6.62 19.54
CA SER A 196 10.56 6.84 18.79
C SER A 196 10.80 6.53 17.30
N GLU A 197 9.73 6.18 16.60
CA GLU A 197 9.73 5.80 15.19
C GLU A 197 8.66 6.61 14.45
N SER A 198 8.93 6.97 13.20
CA SER A 198 7.92 7.48 12.28
C SER A 198 7.48 6.36 11.35
N TRP A 199 6.17 6.24 11.16
CA TRP A 199 5.56 5.16 10.40
C TRP A 199 4.77 5.73 9.22
N SER A 200 4.82 5.00 8.11
CA SER A 200 3.95 5.05 6.94
C SER A 200 3.58 6.46 6.45
N PRO A 201 4.16 6.92 5.33
CA PRO A 201 3.62 8.09 4.64
C PRO A 201 2.25 7.71 4.04
N THR A 202 1.16 8.28 4.54
CA THR A 202 -0.18 8.08 3.96
C THR A 202 -0.43 9.14 2.88
N GLN A 203 -1.18 8.78 1.84
CA GLN A 203 -1.67 9.75 0.83
C GLN A 203 -2.59 10.79 1.46
#